data_AF-A0A7V5FV62-F1
#
_entry.id   AF-A0A7V5FV62-F1
#
_cell.length_a   1.000
_cell.length_b   1.000
_cell.length_c   1.000
_cell.angle_alpha   90.00
_cell.angle_beta   90.00
_cell.angle_gamma   90.00
#
_symmetry.space_group_name_H-M   'P 1'
#
loop_
_entity.id
_entity.type
_entity.pdbx_description
1 polymer ?
#
loop_
_entity_poly.entity_id
_entity_poly.type
_entity_poly.pdbx_seq_one_letter_code
_entity_poly.pdbx_strand_id
1 'polypeptide(L)'
;MRLDLFFVVFVGFFISIMAIMIPAVASADWANDVKERLQHNRPSGTDISTTPAPVGEVLYHTDNVRNILFAHGYHDDKSAWDKYVDYIKNEPKYADWHVYRTNVDPGGSIENRGSELADYINSLDIDDNSLIAVGHSMGGLDLRYIVSKGHLNGGNPYNKDYKYYLAAKKIHKVYTLATPHGGNQYGGILHPDDGAIDLGIEQMREFNNKYPYSSFSIDSRHVGFLAFRFHCDDAKYSDGNGAIEPSSDTDSDGTVAVKRQILFGAPFTQSIFQGRHTKKCSNFCSTNVLETTLTDTILKGILDNKQYYTDVKDIVFYEHQNCEGDEKGEFSSRYKDGTVNCDGDKRCDNDEISSIKIYPGIKKNTVIALYASSNKPHMDDWTRIHIGETNLTEPFCITGLEHNTSDREAAHDINVIYHKMNGLNGKVSQVRIFKSEHKYDPYDIIFYEDSGCGGNIDGVYRSAQYSDDNCKKSDNCKNDEARSVLIYPSAKRGTIIRLYNDPDGKKRHGWTKIKIDRDNQDFKKPYCISGFNHDLDHISRGITMEYHKHKHDGCVENCGVTGNVSHITISH
;
A
#
# COMPACT_ATOMS: atom_id res chain seq x y z
N MET A 1 33.65 -16.60 54.62
CA MET A 1 32.84 -17.07 53.48
C MET A 1 33.26 -16.28 52.25
N ARG A 2 34.05 -16.91 51.38
CA ARG A 2 34.47 -16.39 50.08
C ARG A 2 33.52 -16.96 49.04
N LEU A 3 33.04 -16.12 48.12
CA LEU A 3 32.40 -16.53 46.88
C LEU A 3 33.24 -15.94 45.75
N ASP A 4 34.03 -16.80 45.12
CA ASP A 4 34.88 -16.47 43.98
C ASP A 4 34.04 -16.48 42.70
N LEU A 5 34.24 -15.43 41.91
CA LEU A 5 33.60 -15.11 40.64
C LEU A 5 34.37 -15.85 39.53
N PHE A 6 33.71 -16.75 38.79
CA PHE A 6 34.31 -17.40 37.61
C PHE A 6 34.17 -16.49 36.38
N PHE A 7 35.31 -15.97 35.91
CA PHE A 7 35.50 -15.45 34.55
C PHE A 7 35.90 -16.62 33.65
N VAL A 8 35.12 -16.91 32.60
CA VAL A 8 35.52 -17.84 31.54
C VAL A 8 35.86 -17.02 30.30
N VAL A 9 37.14 -17.05 29.94
CA VAL A 9 37.69 -16.56 28.68
C VAL A 9 37.62 -17.71 27.66
N PHE A 10 36.92 -17.52 26.54
CA PHE A 10 37.05 -18.40 25.38
C PHE A 10 37.71 -17.63 24.24
N VAL A 11 38.95 -18.01 23.94
CA VAL A 11 39.67 -17.70 22.70
C VAL A 11 39.66 -18.98 21.88
N GLY A 12 39.18 -18.93 20.64
CA GLY A 12 39.16 -20.09 19.74
C GLY A 12 38.81 -19.71 18.30
N PHE A 13 39.85 -19.40 17.53
CA PHE A 13 39.89 -19.23 16.07
C PHE A 13 39.35 -20.47 15.32
N PHE A 14 38.56 -20.27 14.27
CA PHE A 14 38.68 -20.98 12.97
C PHE A 14 37.91 -20.21 11.88
N ILE A 15 38.65 -19.54 11.00
CA ILE A 15 38.17 -19.01 9.72
C ILE A 15 38.46 -20.09 8.66
N SER A 16 37.42 -20.68 8.09
CA SER A 16 37.53 -21.50 6.89
C SER A 16 36.86 -20.77 5.73
N ILE A 17 37.69 -20.30 4.82
CA ILE A 17 37.32 -19.72 3.52
C ILE A 17 36.86 -20.87 2.63
N MET A 18 35.57 -20.91 2.30
CA MET A 18 35.06 -21.72 1.18
C MET A 18 34.92 -20.80 -0.05
N ALA A 19 35.88 -20.93 -0.97
CA ALA A 19 35.76 -20.40 -2.31
C ALA A 19 34.81 -21.28 -3.11
N ILE A 20 33.61 -20.77 -3.41
CA ILE A 20 32.69 -21.38 -4.38
C ILE A 20 33.11 -20.90 -5.77
N MET A 21 33.67 -21.81 -6.56
CA MET A 21 33.85 -21.61 -8.00
C MET A 21 32.48 -21.69 -8.69
N ILE A 22 32.07 -20.61 -9.33
CA ILE A 22 30.95 -20.57 -10.27
C ILE A 22 31.54 -20.74 -11.68
N PRO A 23 31.19 -21.80 -12.43
CA PRO A 23 31.49 -21.84 -13.85
C PRO A 23 30.44 -21.01 -14.61
N ALA A 24 30.91 -19.97 -15.28
CA ALA A 24 30.18 -19.27 -16.31
C ALA A 24 30.04 -20.17 -17.55
N VAL A 25 28.81 -20.61 -17.84
CA VAL A 25 28.42 -21.08 -19.17
C VAL A 25 27.11 -20.40 -19.52
N ALA A 26 27.21 -19.31 -20.28
CA ALA A 26 26.09 -18.70 -20.98
C ALA A 26 25.81 -19.56 -22.23
N SER A 27 24.58 -20.06 -22.38
CA SER A 27 24.07 -20.51 -23.67
C SER A 27 22.87 -19.63 -24.08
N ALA A 28 22.97 -19.11 -25.29
CA ALA A 28 22.06 -18.17 -25.91
C ALA A 28 20.74 -18.80 -26.41
N ASP A 29 20.32 -19.95 -25.85
CA ASP A 29 19.21 -20.75 -26.38
C ASP A 29 17.87 -20.50 -25.68
N TRP A 30 17.86 -19.82 -24.52
CA TRP A 30 16.61 -19.55 -23.79
C TRP A 30 15.77 -18.41 -24.41
N ALA A 31 16.41 -17.45 -25.08
CA ALA A 31 15.73 -16.29 -25.67
C ALA A 31 14.89 -16.63 -26.92
N ASN A 32 15.14 -17.77 -27.57
CA ASN A 32 14.41 -18.19 -28.76
C ASN A 32 13.19 -19.07 -28.42
N ASP A 33 13.23 -19.89 -27.36
CA ASP A 33 12.09 -20.72 -26.93
C ASP A 33 10.92 -19.88 -26.37
N VAL A 34 11.21 -18.71 -25.78
CA VAL A 34 10.18 -17.77 -25.30
C VAL A 34 9.48 -17.04 -26.45
N LYS A 35 10.15 -16.84 -27.59
CA LYS A 35 9.57 -16.15 -28.76
C LYS A 35 8.61 -17.03 -29.57
N GLU A 36 8.86 -18.34 -29.64
CA GLU A 36 7.98 -19.29 -30.34
C GLU A 36 6.69 -19.59 -29.57
N ARG A 37 6.74 -19.64 -28.23
CA ARG A 37 5.55 -19.89 -27.40
C ARG A 37 4.55 -18.73 -27.36
N LEU A 38 4.96 -17.52 -27.73
CA LEU A 38 4.09 -16.33 -27.78
C LEU A 38 3.34 -16.16 -29.12
N GLN A 39 3.60 -16.99 -30.14
CA GLN A 39 2.97 -16.86 -31.46
C GLN A 39 1.85 -17.87 -31.75
N HIS A 40 1.53 -18.80 -30.83
CA HIS A 40 0.56 -19.87 -31.11
C HIS A 40 -0.72 -19.92 -30.28
N ASN A 41 -1.00 -18.91 -29.45
CA ASN A 41 -2.29 -18.80 -28.75
C ASN A 41 -2.96 -17.44 -29.01
N ARG A 42 -3.62 -17.30 -30.16
CA ARG A 42 -4.65 -16.27 -30.39
C ARG A 42 -6.04 -16.94 -30.40
N PRO A 43 -6.88 -16.76 -29.37
CA PRO A 43 -8.28 -17.11 -29.45
C PRO A 43 -8.99 -16.16 -30.42
N SER A 44 -9.81 -16.73 -31.30
CA SER A 44 -10.72 -16.00 -32.19
C SER A 44 -11.73 -15.17 -31.38
N GLY A 45 -11.87 -13.90 -31.76
CA GLY A 45 -12.61 -12.89 -31.02
C GLY A 45 -14.08 -13.20 -30.77
N THR A 46 -14.50 -12.93 -29.54
CA THR A 46 -15.87 -12.58 -29.19
C THR A 46 -15.82 -11.20 -28.55
N ASP A 47 -16.65 -10.28 -29.05
CA ASP A 47 -16.79 -8.92 -28.58
C ASP A 47 -17.29 -8.92 -27.12
N ILE A 48 -16.38 -8.69 -26.17
CA ILE A 48 -16.72 -8.41 -24.78
C ILE A 48 -16.68 -6.89 -24.62
N SER A 49 -17.86 -6.29 -24.48
CA SER A 49 -18.04 -4.89 -24.12
C SER A 49 -17.37 -4.61 -22.78
N THR A 50 -16.27 -3.86 -22.81
CA THR A 50 -15.53 -3.39 -21.63
C THR A 50 -16.08 -2.04 -21.17
N THR A 51 -17.26 -2.04 -20.56
CA THR A 51 -17.68 -0.88 -19.75
C THR A 51 -17.00 -0.98 -18.38
N PRO A 52 -16.21 0.02 -17.94
CA PRO A 52 -15.56 -0.04 -16.63
C PRO A 52 -16.61 -0.01 -15.52
N ALA A 53 -16.52 -0.98 -14.61
CA ALA A 53 -17.40 -1.09 -13.45
C ALA A 53 -17.29 0.18 -12.56
N PRO A 54 -18.40 0.64 -11.95
CA PRO A 54 -18.40 1.82 -11.09
C PRO A 54 -17.47 1.65 -9.89
N VAL A 55 -16.83 2.75 -9.51
CA VAL A 55 -15.90 2.87 -8.38
C VAL A 55 -16.65 2.66 -7.07
N GLY A 56 -16.46 1.46 -6.53
CA GLY A 56 -17.14 0.93 -5.36
C GLY A 56 -17.58 -0.46 -5.78
N GLU A 57 -16.67 -1.43 -5.66
CA GLU A 57 -16.98 -2.82 -6.02
C GLU A 57 -18.19 -3.22 -5.18
N VAL A 58 -19.33 -3.31 -5.85
CA VAL A 58 -20.58 -3.55 -5.17
C VAL A 58 -20.56 -5.03 -4.82
N LEU A 59 -20.19 -5.32 -3.57
CA LEU A 59 -20.02 -6.67 -3.04
C LEU A 59 -21.37 -7.41 -2.84
N TYR A 60 -22.31 -7.31 -3.79
CA TYR A 60 -23.54 -8.09 -3.76
C TYR A 60 -23.25 -9.54 -4.14
N HIS A 61 -23.78 -10.49 -3.38
CA HIS A 61 -24.03 -11.81 -3.93
C HIS A 61 -25.32 -11.83 -4.74
N THR A 62 -25.46 -12.77 -5.67
CA THR A 62 -26.70 -12.90 -6.46
C THR A 62 -27.83 -13.39 -5.57
N ASP A 63 -29.08 -13.06 -5.95
CA ASP A 63 -30.28 -13.47 -5.19
C ASP A 63 -30.44 -14.98 -5.05
N ASN A 64 -29.66 -15.76 -5.82
CA ASN A 64 -29.73 -17.23 -5.88
C ASN A 64 -28.79 -17.95 -4.90
N VAL A 65 -28.00 -17.24 -4.11
CA VAL A 65 -27.09 -17.88 -3.14
C VAL A 65 -27.86 -18.21 -1.85
N ARG A 66 -27.98 -19.52 -1.55
CA ARG A 66 -28.73 -20.06 -0.38
C ARG A 66 -27.96 -21.09 0.44
N ASN A 67 -26.69 -21.35 0.10
CA ASN A 67 -25.81 -22.22 0.87
C ASN A 67 -24.90 -21.35 1.74
N ILE A 68 -24.83 -21.63 3.03
CA ILE A 68 -23.90 -20.98 3.96
C ILE A 68 -23.11 -22.01 4.77
N LEU A 69 -21.80 -21.87 4.79
CA LEU A 69 -20.88 -22.70 5.56
C LEU A 69 -20.20 -21.89 6.64
N PHE A 70 -20.11 -22.48 7.84
CA PHE A 70 -19.41 -21.91 8.98
C PHE A 70 -18.16 -22.73 9.33
N ALA A 71 -16.99 -22.08 9.28
CA ALA A 71 -15.68 -22.64 9.66
C ALA A 71 -15.21 -22.05 11.00
N HIS A 72 -15.05 -22.90 12.01
CA HIS A 72 -14.66 -22.49 13.37
C HIS A 72 -13.18 -22.09 13.47
N GLY A 73 -12.83 -21.42 14.57
CA GLY A 73 -11.48 -20.97 14.86
C GLY A 73 -10.55 -22.03 15.43
N TYR A 74 -9.39 -21.56 15.90
CA TYR A 74 -8.40 -22.34 16.62
C TYR A 74 -8.92 -22.75 18.01
N HIS A 75 -8.72 -24.02 18.39
CA HIS A 75 -9.18 -24.61 19.66
C HIS A 75 -10.68 -24.44 19.94
N ASP A 76 -11.48 -24.40 18.86
CA ASP A 76 -12.93 -24.32 18.85
C ASP A 76 -13.54 -25.47 18.04
N ASP A 77 -14.86 -25.53 17.95
CA ASP A 77 -15.56 -26.56 17.17
C ASP A 77 -16.84 -26.00 16.51
N LYS A 78 -17.59 -26.86 15.82
CA LYS A 78 -18.83 -26.46 15.12
C LYS A 78 -19.91 -25.82 16.01
N SER A 79 -19.90 -26.04 17.32
CA SER A 79 -20.87 -25.47 18.28
C SER A 79 -20.70 -23.96 18.49
N ALA A 80 -19.54 -23.40 18.11
CA ALA A 80 -19.30 -21.95 18.08
C ALA A 80 -20.37 -21.17 17.30
N TRP A 81 -21.06 -21.85 16.37
CA TRP A 81 -22.04 -21.31 15.45
C TRP A 81 -23.50 -21.62 15.83
N ASP A 82 -23.76 -22.29 16.96
CA ASP A 82 -25.11 -22.75 17.31
C ASP A 82 -26.14 -21.62 17.26
N LYS A 83 -25.82 -20.44 17.79
CA LYS A 83 -26.73 -19.27 17.74
C LYS A 83 -27.02 -18.79 16.32
N TYR A 84 -26.04 -18.82 15.42
CA TYR A 84 -26.25 -18.44 14.02
C TYR A 84 -27.15 -19.46 13.30
N VAL A 85 -26.91 -20.75 13.55
CA VAL A 85 -27.72 -21.83 12.99
C VAL A 85 -29.15 -21.79 13.52
N ASP A 86 -29.33 -21.56 14.82
CA ASP A 86 -30.65 -21.44 15.44
C ASP A 86 -31.41 -20.24 14.88
N TYR A 87 -30.74 -19.11 14.67
CA TYR A 87 -31.34 -17.94 14.03
C TYR A 87 -31.85 -18.25 12.62
N ILE A 88 -31.02 -18.86 11.76
CA ILE A 88 -31.43 -19.21 10.38
C ILE A 88 -32.62 -20.17 10.38
N LYS A 89 -32.61 -21.18 11.27
CA LYS A 89 -33.69 -22.18 11.34
C LYS A 89 -35.01 -21.62 11.87
N ASN A 90 -34.94 -20.67 12.80
CA ASN A 90 -36.13 -20.14 13.48
C ASN A 90 -36.73 -18.94 12.77
N GLU A 91 -36.01 -18.27 11.86
CA GLU A 91 -36.50 -17.11 11.12
C GLU A 91 -37.13 -17.55 9.78
N PRO A 92 -38.47 -17.41 9.60
CA PRO A 92 -39.16 -17.90 8.40
C PRO A 92 -38.62 -17.33 7.09
N LYS A 93 -38.05 -16.13 7.12
CA LYS A 93 -37.43 -15.49 5.95
C LYS A 93 -36.28 -16.33 5.36
N TYR A 94 -35.60 -17.14 6.17
CA TYR A 94 -34.43 -17.92 5.76
C TYR A 94 -34.69 -19.43 5.71
N ALA A 95 -35.96 -19.85 5.65
CA ALA A 95 -36.34 -21.27 5.66
C ALA A 95 -35.78 -22.09 4.48
N ASP A 96 -35.40 -21.44 3.37
CA ASP A 96 -34.79 -22.04 2.19
C ASP A 96 -33.25 -22.10 2.24
N TRP A 97 -32.62 -21.59 3.31
CA TRP A 97 -31.17 -21.61 3.44
C TRP A 97 -30.65 -22.97 3.91
N HIS A 98 -29.62 -23.47 3.22
CA HIS A 98 -28.87 -24.65 3.63
C HIS A 98 -27.65 -24.26 4.46
N VAL A 99 -27.59 -24.79 5.68
CA VAL A 99 -26.56 -24.42 6.67
C VAL A 99 -25.61 -25.59 6.91
N TYR A 100 -24.33 -25.35 6.65
CA TYR A 100 -23.24 -26.28 6.87
C TYR A 100 -22.35 -25.79 8.02
N ARG A 101 -21.96 -26.70 8.89
CA ARG A 101 -20.98 -26.43 9.96
C ARG A 101 -19.87 -27.46 9.87
N THR A 102 -18.63 -27.01 9.93
CA THR A 102 -17.49 -27.90 9.79
C THR A 102 -16.84 -28.20 11.13
N ASN A 103 -16.13 -29.31 11.20
CA ASN A 103 -15.25 -29.64 12.31
C ASN A 103 -13.92 -30.06 11.67
N VAL A 104 -12.92 -29.20 11.78
CA VAL A 104 -11.55 -29.48 11.35
C VAL A 104 -10.67 -29.66 12.59
N ASP A 105 -9.45 -30.15 12.42
CA ASP A 105 -8.49 -30.29 13.52
C ASP A 105 -8.39 -28.96 14.32
N PRO A 106 -8.78 -28.94 15.61
CA PRO A 106 -8.77 -27.72 16.41
C PRO A 106 -7.37 -27.11 16.60
N GLY A 107 -6.29 -27.90 16.50
CA GLY A 107 -4.90 -27.45 16.69
C GLY A 107 -4.00 -27.59 15.45
N GLY A 108 -4.54 -28.09 14.34
CA GLY A 108 -3.78 -28.30 13.11
C GLY A 108 -3.34 -27.00 12.43
N SER A 109 -2.34 -27.07 11.55
CA SER A 109 -1.91 -25.96 10.70
C SER A 109 -3.03 -25.44 9.79
N ILE A 110 -2.90 -24.22 9.28
CA ILE A 110 -3.78 -23.63 8.26
C ILE A 110 -3.87 -24.56 7.04
N GLU A 111 -2.75 -25.18 6.65
CA GLU A 111 -2.72 -26.13 5.53
C GLU A 111 -3.53 -27.40 5.82
N ASN A 112 -3.35 -28.02 6.99
CA ASN A 112 -4.06 -29.25 7.36
C ASN A 112 -5.57 -28.98 7.50
N ARG A 113 -5.92 -27.92 8.21
CA ARG A 113 -7.32 -27.51 8.42
C ARG A 113 -7.98 -27.09 7.12
N GLY A 114 -7.30 -26.31 6.28
CA GLY A 114 -7.76 -25.93 4.96
C GLY A 114 -7.93 -27.13 4.02
N SER A 115 -7.07 -28.15 4.14
CA SER A 115 -7.17 -29.42 3.44
C SER A 115 -8.44 -30.19 3.82
N GLU A 116 -8.70 -30.38 5.12
CA GLU A 116 -9.91 -31.04 5.63
C GLU A 116 -11.18 -30.28 5.22
N LEU A 117 -11.14 -28.95 5.33
CA LEU A 117 -12.25 -28.09 4.95
C LEU A 117 -12.53 -28.14 3.44
N ALA A 118 -11.51 -28.22 2.59
CA ALA A 118 -11.67 -28.40 1.15
C ALA A 118 -12.34 -29.75 0.83
N ASP A 119 -11.92 -30.83 1.50
CA ASP A 119 -12.52 -32.16 1.31
C ASP A 119 -14.00 -32.17 1.74
N TYR A 120 -14.33 -31.48 2.84
CA TYR A 120 -15.73 -31.29 3.25
C TYR A 120 -16.54 -30.51 2.20
N ILE A 121 -16.05 -29.36 1.73
CA ILE A 121 -16.73 -28.56 0.70
C ILE A 121 -16.92 -29.36 -0.60
N ASN A 122 -15.92 -30.16 -1.00
CA ASN A 122 -16.01 -31.02 -2.17
C ASN A 122 -17.10 -32.10 -2.02
N SER A 123 -17.34 -32.59 -0.80
CA SER A 123 -18.40 -33.57 -0.53
C SER A 123 -19.83 -33.00 -0.59
N LEU A 124 -19.99 -31.68 -0.59
CA LEU A 124 -21.30 -31.03 -0.67
C LEU A 124 -21.88 -31.14 -2.09
N ASP A 125 -23.11 -31.61 -2.21
CA ASP A 125 -23.86 -31.63 -3.48
C ASP A 125 -24.52 -30.27 -3.71
N ILE A 126 -23.69 -29.28 -4.10
CA ILE A 126 -24.10 -27.90 -4.36
C ILE A 126 -23.41 -27.40 -5.62
N ASP A 127 -24.06 -26.45 -6.30
CA ASP A 127 -23.56 -25.85 -7.53
C ASP A 127 -22.29 -25.02 -7.30
N ASP A 128 -21.51 -24.85 -8.37
CA ASP A 128 -20.41 -23.89 -8.40
C ASP A 128 -20.93 -22.47 -8.11
N ASN A 129 -20.10 -21.63 -7.48
CA ASN A 129 -20.41 -20.24 -7.18
C ASN A 129 -21.73 -20.03 -6.38
N SER A 130 -22.10 -20.99 -5.53
CA SER A 130 -23.36 -20.99 -4.79
C SER A 130 -23.19 -20.99 -3.26
N LEU A 131 -21.96 -20.97 -2.75
CA LEU A 131 -21.66 -21.06 -1.31
C LEU A 131 -21.13 -19.75 -0.72
N ILE A 132 -21.81 -19.20 0.29
CA ILE A 132 -21.22 -18.22 1.21
C ILE A 132 -20.43 -18.97 2.27
N ALA A 133 -19.15 -18.66 2.42
CA ALA A 133 -18.32 -19.23 3.47
C ALA A 133 -18.00 -18.18 4.53
N VAL A 134 -18.18 -18.53 5.80
CA VAL A 134 -17.97 -17.64 6.94
C VAL A 134 -16.97 -18.30 7.88
N GLY A 135 -15.80 -17.68 8.05
CA GLY A 135 -14.75 -18.16 8.93
C GLY A 135 -14.59 -17.26 10.15
N HIS A 136 -14.51 -17.84 11.34
CA HIS A 136 -14.16 -17.12 12.57
C HIS A 136 -12.71 -17.38 12.93
N SER A 137 -11.98 -16.34 13.34
CA SER A 137 -10.58 -16.47 13.76
C SER A 137 -9.76 -17.21 12.69
N MET A 138 -9.00 -18.24 13.05
CA MET A 138 -8.25 -19.11 12.13
C MET A 138 -9.10 -19.74 11.01
N GLY A 139 -10.41 -19.98 11.22
CA GLY A 139 -11.32 -20.49 10.19
C GLY A 139 -11.43 -19.59 8.96
N GLY A 140 -11.20 -18.28 9.12
CA GLY A 140 -11.10 -17.35 7.99
C GLY A 140 -9.82 -17.52 7.18
N LEU A 141 -8.71 -17.91 7.82
CA LEU A 141 -7.45 -18.23 7.15
C LEU A 141 -7.53 -19.57 6.41
N ASP A 142 -8.22 -20.56 6.99
CA ASP A 142 -8.47 -21.85 6.34
C ASP A 142 -9.21 -21.65 5.00
N LEU A 143 -10.28 -20.85 5.00
CA LEU A 143 -11.02 -20.49 3.78
C LEU A 143 -10.16 -19.71 2.79
N ARG A 144 -9.34 -18.78 3.28
CA ARG A 144 -8.40 -18.04 2.43
C ARG A 144 -7.38 -18.97 1.78
N TYR A 145 -6.85 -19.94 2.52
CA TYR A 145 -5.91 -20.93 2.00
C TYR A 145 -6.51 -21.74 0.85
N ILE A 146 -7.76 -22.20 1.01
CA ILE A 146 -8.50 -22.93 -0.05
C ILE A 146 -8.59 -22.09 -1.32
N VAL A 147 -9.06 -20.84 -1.22
CA VAL A 147 -9.21 -19.97 -2.39
C VAL A 147 -7.85 -19.66 -3.03
N SER A 148 -6.83 -19.41 -2.22
CA SER A 148 -5.47 -19.11 -2.69
C SER A 148 -4.87 -20.29 -3.47
N LYS A 149 -4.98 -21.50 -2.92
CA LYS A 149 -4.49 -22.72 -3.55
C LYS A 149 -5.29 -23.08 -4.79
N GLY A 150 -6.60 -22.86 -4.77
CA GLY A 150 -7.47 -23.03 -5.93
C GLY A 150 -7.08 -22.08 -7.06
N HIS A 151 -6.79 -20.82 -6.75
CA HIS A 151 -6.32 -19.84 -7.73
C HIS A 151 -4.99 -20.26 -8.38
N LEU A 152 -4.00 -20.63 -7.57
CA LEU A 152 -2.68 -21.05 -8.05
C LEU A 152 -2.71 -22.36 -8.86
N ASN A 153 -3.68 -23.23 -8.61
CA ASN A 153 -3.82 -24.49 -9.34
C ASN A 153 -4.24 -24.30 -10.81
N GLY A 154 -5.05 -23.26 -11.10
CA GLY A 154 -5.53 -22.97 -12.46
C GLY A 154 -6.43 -24.05 -13.06
N GLY A 155 -7.04 -24.91 -12.23
CA GLY A 155 -7.95 -25.98 -12.69
C GLY A 155 -7.27 -27.22 -13.25
N ASN A 156 -5.96 -27.42 -13.05
CA ASN A 156 -5.26 -28.60 -13.53
C ASN A 156 -5.56 -29.84 -12.67
N PRO A 157 -6.26 -30.87 -13.21
CA PRO A 157 -6.66 -32.07 -12.45
C PRO A 157 -5.47 -32.96 -12.04
N TYR A 158 -4.29 -32.78 -12.64
CA TYR A 158 -3.09 -33.55 -12.30
C TYR A 158 -2.26 -32.95 -11.18
N ASN A 159 -2.58 -31.72 -10.75
CA ASN A 159 -1.90 -31.07 -9.65
C ASN A 159 -2.53 -31.55 -8.32
N LYS A 160 -1.70 -31.91 -7.34
CA LYS A 160 -2.12 -32.33 -5.99
C LYS A 160 -3.05 -31.33 -5.30
N ASP A 161 -3.02 -30.07 -5.71
CA ASP A 161 -3.84 -28.99 -5.19
C ASP A 161 -5.23 -28.89 -5.86
N TYR A 162 -5.58 -29.78 -6.80
CA TYR A 162 -6.84 -29.73 -7.54
C TYR A 162 -8.07 -29.75 -6.64
N LYS A 163 -7.98 -30.41 -5.48
CA LYS A 163 -9.06 -30.41 -4.49
C LYS A 163 -9.40 -29.01 -3.95
N TYR A 164 -8.41 -28.12 -3.83
CA TYR A 164 -8.64 -26.74 -3.40
C TYR A 164 -9.33 -25.93 -4.50
N TYR A 165 -8.99 -26.18 -5.76
CA TYR A 165 -9.67 -25.57 -6.90
C TYR A 165 -11.15 -25.98 -6.93
N LEU A 166 -11.45 -27.28 -6.82
CA LEU A 166 -12.84 -27.77 -6.76
C LEU A 166 -13.63 -27.15 -5.60
N ALA A 167 -13.02 -27.02 -4.43
CA ALA A 167 -13.67 -26.40 -3.28
C ALA A 167 -13.90 -24.89 -3.51
N ALA A 168 -12.88 -24.18 -4.00
CA ALA A 168 -12.95 -22.75 -4.29
C ALA A 168 -13.95 -22.40 -5.40
N LYS A 169 -14.15 -23.30 -6.38
CA LYS A 169 -15.18 -23.15 -7.42
C LYS A 169 -16.59 -23.01 -6.84
N LYS A 170 -16.90 -23.75 -5.76
CA LYS A 170 -18.20 -23.68 -5.07
C LYS A 170 -18.37 -22.39 -4.28
N ILE A 171 -17.28 -21.81 -3.78
CA ILE A 171 -17.30 -20.59 -2.97
C ILE A 171 -17.65 -19.37 -3.84
N HIS A 172 -18.76 -18.74 -3.50
CA HIS A 172 -19.20 -17.48 -4.06
C HIS A 172 -18.47 -16.30 -3.41
N LYS A 173 -18.49 -16.26 -2.06
CA LYS A 173 -17.96 -15.16 -1.25
C LYS A 173 -17.50 -15.66 0.11
N VAL A 174 -16.44 -15.04 0.64
CA VAL A 174 -15.90 -15.32 1.96
C VAL A 174 -16.14 -14.14 2.90
N TYR A 175 -16.64 -14.41 4.09
CA TYR A 175 -16.66 -13.46 5.20
C TYR A 175 -15.74 -13.96 6.30
N THR A 176 -14.95 -13.07 6.89
CA THR A 176 -14.06 -13.42 8.00
C THR A 176 -14.45 -12.60 9.23
N LEU A 177 -14.48 -13.24 10.40
CA LEU A 177 -14.87 -12.62 11.66
C LEU A 177 -13.68 -12.68 12.61
N ALA A 178 -13.14 -11.52 12.97
CA ALA A 178 -11.94 -11.39 13.81
C ALA A 178 -10.76 -12.28 13.38
N THR A 179 -10.64 -12.53 12.08
CA THR A 179 -9.57 -13.37 11.58
C THR A 179 -8.23 -12.64 11.68
N PRO A 180 -7.19 -13.23 12.31
CA PRO A 180 -5.87 -12.61 12.48
C PRO A 180 -5.06 -12.63 11.17
N HIS A 181 -5.53 -11.91 10.15
CA HIS A 181 -4.87 -11.82 8.84
C HIS A 181 -3.45 -11.26 8.93
N GLY A 182 -3.17 -10.38 9.89
CA GLY A 182 -1.83 -9.84 10.18
C GLY A 182 -1.06 -10.60 11.27
N GLY A 183 -1.59 -11.74 11.74
CA GLY A 183 -1.03 -12.54 12.82
C GLY A 183 -1.45 -12.10 14.22
N ASN A 184 -1.05 -12.90 15.20
CA ASN A 184 -1.29 -12.69 16.63
C ASN A 184 0.07 -12.59 17.33
N GLN A 185 0.24 -11.56 18.16
CA GLN A 185 1.45 -11.35 18.97
C GLN A 185 1.76 -12.51 19.94
N TYR A 186 0.77 -13.35 20.24
CA TYR A 186 0.92 -14.53 21.09
C TYR A 186 1.06 -15.85 20.31
N GLY A 187 1.05 -15.81 18.97
CA GLY A 187 1.21 -16.98 18.12
C GLY A 187 2.53 -17.71 18.39
N GLY A 188 2.46 -19.04 18.53
CA GLY A 188 3.60 -19.94 18.80
C GLY A 188 4.22 -19.85 20.20
N ILE A 189 3.88 -18.84 21.02
CA ILE A 189 4.48 -18.64 22.35
C ILE A 189 3.79 -19.49 23.41
N LEU A 190 2.45 -19.52 23.40
CA LEU A 190 1.66 -20.15 24.48
C LEU A 190 1.36 -21.63 24.22
N HIS A 191 1.29 -22.03 22.95
CA HIS A 191 0.99 -23.39 22.53
C HIS A 191 1.92 -23.75 21.36
N PRO A 192 2.67 -24.86 21.44
CA PRO A 192 3.60 -25.26 20.40
C PRO A 192 2.95 -26.15 19.33
N ASP A 193 1.60 -26.13 19.21
CA ASP A 193 0.96 -26.83 18.10
C ASP A 193 1.04 -26.00 16.81
N ASP A 194 0.90 -26.69 15.67
CA ASP A 194 1.11 -26.10 14.36
C ASP A 194 0.16 -24.91 14.11
N GLY A 195 -1.08 -24.99 14.60
CA GLY A 195 -2.05 -23.92 14.45
C GLY A 195 -1.65 -22.65 15.19
N ALA A 196 -1.17 -22.73 16.43
CA ALA A 196 -0.67 -21.55 17.14
C ALA A 196 0.58 -20.96 16.47
N ILE A 197 1.48 -21.78 15.93
CA ILE A 197 2.69 -21.32 15.23
C ILE A 197 2.31 -20.55 13.97
N ASP A 198 1.40 -21.08 13.15
CA ASP A 198 0.92 -20.44 11.92
C ASP A 198 0.29 -19.06 12.16
N LEU A 199 -0.29 -18.85 13.35
CA LEU A 199 -0.90 -17.59 13.74
C LEU A 199 0.10 -16.53 14.18
N GLY A 200 1.41 -16.82 14.26
CA GLY A 200 2.43 -15.82 14.58
C GLY A 200 2.51 -14.70 13.54
N ILE A 201 3.00 -13.52 13.96
CA ILE A 201 3.12 -12.33 13.09
C ILE A 201 4.01 -12.64 11.87
N GLU A 202 5.16 -13.27 12.09
CA GLU A 202 6.09 -13.62 11.01
C GLU A 202 5.50 -14.68 10.06
N GLN A 203 4.87 -15.71 10.62
CA GLN A 203 4.22 -16.76 9.82
C GLN A 203 3.08 -16.18 8.98
N MET A 204 2.28 -15.27 9.53
CA MET A 204 1.23 -14.60 8.78
C MET A 204 1.77 -13.62 7.74
N ARG A 205 2.91 -12.97 7.98
CA ARG A 205 3.62 -12.17 6.97
C ARG A 205 4.05 -13.06 5.79
N GLU A 206 4.66 -14.21 6.06
CA GLU A 206 5.03 -15.20 5.04
C GLU A 206 3.80 -15.70 4.28
N PHE A 207 2.73 -16.05 5.00
CA PHE A 207 1.46 -16.47 4.41
C PHE A 207 0.87 -15.39 3.50
N ASN A 208 0.88 -14.13 3.93
CA ASN A 208 0.37 -12.99 3.16
C ASN A 208 1.21 -12.70 1.91
N ASN A 209 2.52 -12.87 1.99
CA ASN A 209 3.42 -12.74 0.86
C ASN A 209 3.22 -13.87 -0.16
N LYS A 210 3.00 -15.09 0.32
CA LYS A 210 2.75 -16.26 -0.54
C LYS A 210 1.35 -16.25 -1.17
N TYR A 211 0.36 -15.74 -0.45
CA TYR A 211 -1.05 -15.76 -0.82
C TYR A 211 -1.70 -14.36 -0.73
N PRO A 212 -1.27 -13.38 -1.53
CA PRO A 212 -1.83 -12.04 -1.49
C PRO A 212 -3.28 -12.05 -1.94
N TYR A 213 -4.17 -11.34 -1.22
CA TYR A 213 -5.61 -11.33 -1.52
C TYR A 213 -5.94 -10.99 -2.96
N SER A 214 -5.22 -10.01 -3.51
CA SER A 214 -5.52 -9.39 -4.78
C SER A 214 -5.44 -10.31 -6.00
N SER A 215 -4.88 -11.52 -5.86
CA SER A 215 -4.74 -12.47 -6.96
C SER A 215 -5.92 -13.43 -7.10
N PHE A 216 -6.83 -13.50 -6.12
CA PHE A 216 -7.78 -14.62 -6.01
C PHE A 216 -8.83 -14.65 -7.14
N SER A 217 -8.57 -15.49 -8.15
CA SER A 217 -9.53 -15.77 -9.22
C SER A 217 -9.63 -17.27 -9.48
N ILE A 218 -10.87 -17.73 -9.66
CA ILE A 218 -11.21 -19.11 -10.02
C ILE A 218 -12.01 -19.04 -11.31
N ASP A 219 -11.54 -19.65 -12.40
CA ASP A 219 -12.17 -19.57 -13.72
C ASP A 219 -12.46 -18.11 -14.15
N SER A 220 -11.48 -17.23 -13.97
CA SER A 220 -11.57 -15.78 -14.21
C SER A 220 -12.57 -15.02 -13.34
N ARG A 221 -13.29 -15.69 -12.44
CA ARG A 221 -14.17 -15.06 -11.44
C ARG A 221 -13.36 -14.70 -10.20
N HIS A 222 -13.42 -13.44 -9.78
CA HIS A 222 -12.89 -13.02 -8.48
C HIS A 222 -13.76 -13.58 -7.34
N VAL A 223 -13.14 -14.21 -6.35
CA VAL A 223 -13.83 -14.64 -5.13
C VAL A 223 -13.73 -13.50 -4.13
N GLY A 224 -14.85 -12.83 -3.85
CA GLY A 224 -14.85 -11.67 -2.96
C GLY A 224 -14.62 -12.08 -1.50
N PHE A 225 -13.82 -11.30 -0.77
CA PHE A 225 -13.71 -11.40 0.69
C PHE A 225 -14.27 -10.16 1.37
N LEU A 226 -14.73 -10.30 2.60
CA LEU A 226 -14.99 -9.17 3.48
C LEU A 226 -14.57 -9.52 4.92
N ALA A 227 -13.67 -8.73 5.50
CA ALA A 227 -13.29 -8.88 6.90
C ALA A 227 -14.15 -8.02 7.83
N PHE A 228 -14.83 -8.68 8.77
CA PHE A 228 -15.48 -8.06 9.91
C PHE A 228 -14.48 -7.93 11.05
N ARG A 229 -14.32 -6.69 11.53
CA ARG A 229 -13.38 -6.35 12.59
C ARG A 229 -14.12 -6.14 13.92
N PHE A 230 -13.51 -6.54 15.02
CA PHE A 230 -14.14 -6.53 16.34
C PHE A 230 -13.23 -5.91 17.40
N HIS A 231 -13.85 -5.20 18.34
CA HIS A 231 -13.20 -4.62 19.51
C HIS A 231 -14.06 -4.93 20.74
N CYS A 232 -13.43 -5.30 21.86
CA CYS A 232 -14.18 -5.80 22.99
C CYS A 232 -14.45 -4.80 24.13
N ASP A 233 -13.83 -3.61 24.11
CA ASP A 233 -14.29 -2.48 24.94
C ASP A 233 -15.26 -1.57 24.21
N ASP A 234 -15.79 -0.56 24.91
CA ASP A 234 -16.63 0.53 24.41
C ASP A 234 -15.84 1.44 23.45
N ALA A 235 -15.35 0.88 22.35
CA ALA A 235 -14.76 1.66 21.28
C ALA A 235 -15.83 2.61 20.74
N LYS A 236 -15.46 3.87 20.53
CA LYS A 236 -16.35 4.85 19.88
C LYS A 236 -16.52 4.45 18.42
N TYR A 237 -17.57 3.69 18.14
CA TYR A 237 -17.85 3.14 16.82
C TYR A 237 -18.25 4.25 15.83
N SER A 238 -17.60 4.24 14.66
CA SER A 238 -18.03 5.07 13.53
C SER A 238 -19.31 4.50 12.93
N ASP A 239 -20.34 5.32 12.91
CA ASP A 239 -21.63 5.15 12.23
C ASP A 239 -21.55 5.32 10.70
N GLY A 240 -20.35 5.32 10.12
CA GLY A 240 -20.13 5.52 8.69
C GLY A 240 -19.49 6.87 8.33
N ASN A 241 -19.11 7.69 9.33
CA ASN A 241 -18.41 8.97 9.12
C ASN A 241 -16.88 8.91 9.28
N GLY A 242 -16.30 7.71 9.24
CA GLY A 242 -14.85 7.48 9.36
C GLY A 242 -14.51 6.89 10.72
N ALA A 243 -14.05 5.64 10.73
CA ALA A 243 -13.58 4.98 11.94
C ALA A 243 -12.46 5.80 12.59
N ILE A 244 -12.50 5.90 13.93
CA ILE A 244 -11.27 6.07 14.69
C ILE A 244 -10.48 4.80 14.40
N GLU A 245 -9.45 4.91 13.56
CA GLU A 245 -8.59 3.77 13.27
C GLU A 245 -7.96 3.29 14.59
N PRO A 246 -8.01 1.97 14.85
CA PRO A 246 -7.36 1.40 16.02
C PRO A 246 -5.88 1.74 15.92
N SER A 247 -5.36 2.19 17.03
CA SER A 247 -4.19 3.05 17.06
C SER A 247 -2.99 2.34 17.68
N SER A 248 -3.17 1.09 18.11
CA SER A 248 -2.18 0.28 18.81
C SER A 248 -2.56 -1.20 18.78
N ASP A 249 -1.60 -2.08 19.06
CA ASP A 249 -1.87 -3.51 19.30
C ASP A 249 -2.69 -3.78 20.57
N THR A 250 -2.91 -2.77 21.42
CA THR A 250 -3.75 -2.92 22.62
C THR A 250 -5.24 -2.79 22.33
N ASP A 251 -5.61 -2.14 21.21
CA ASP A 251 -6.99 -2.12 20.73
C ASP A 251 -7.29 -3.51 20.16
N SER A 252 -8.08 -4.33 20.89
CA SER A 252 -8.30 -5.74 20.54
C SER A 252 -9.71 -6.24 20.84
N ASP A 253 -10.02 -7.43 20.34
CA ASP A 253 -11.20 -8.22 20.72
C ASP A 253 -10.97 -9.15 21.93
N GLY A 254 -9.85 -8.96 22.65
CA GLY A 254 -9.39 -9.81 23.74
C GLY A 254 -8.51 -10.98 23.31
N THR A 255 -8.23 -11.14 22.02
CA THR A 255 -7.33 -12.18 21.48
C THR A 255 -6.48 -11.68 20.32
N VAL A 256 -7.07 -10.93 19.40
CA VAL A 256 -6.45 -10.40 18.18
C VAL A 256 -6.59 -8.88 18.17
N ALA A 257 -5.48 -8.18 18.01
CA ALA A 257 -5.50 -6.72 17.83
C ALA A 257 -6.31 -6.33 16.59
N VAL A 258 -7.13 -5.28 16.67
CA VAL A 258 -8.06 -4.91 15.58
C VAL A 258 -7.31 -4.61 14.28
N LYS A 259 -6.13 -3.97 14.35
CA LYS A 259 -5.29 -3.72 13.17
C LYS A 259 -4.81 -5.01 12.50
N ARG A 260 -4.62 -6.09 13.27
CA ARG A 260 -4.22 -7.40 12.77
C ARG A 260 -5.38 -8.20 12.17
N GLN A 261 -6.61 -7.71 12.30
CA GLN A 261 -7.79 -8.28 11.65
C GLN A 261 -7.97 -7.77 10.21
N ILE A 262 -7.10 -6.88 9.74
CA ILE A 262 -7.12 -6.31 8.39
C ILE A 262 -6.46 -7.29 7.42
N LEU A 263 -7.14 -7.55 6.30
CA LEU A 263 -6.58 -8.28 5.16
C LEU A 263 -6.11 -7.25 4.11
N PHE A 264 -4.81 -7.00 4.03
CA PHE A 264 -4.26 -6.02 3.09
C PHE A 264 -4.64 -6.29 1.63
N GLY A 265 -4.98 -5.22 0.91
CA GLY A 265 -5.51 -5.28 -0.45
C GLY A 265 -6.95 -5.80 -0.57
N ALA A 266 -7.54 -6.35 0.50
CA ALA A 266 -8.94 -6.76 0.51
C ALA A 266 -9.85 -5.69 1.11
N PRO A 267 -11.14 -5.67 0.72
CA PRO A 267 -12.12 -4.89 1.44
C PRO A 267 -12.34 -5.49 2.84
N PHE A 268 -12.33 -4.61 3.82
CA PHE A 268 -12.75 -4.89 5.19
C PHE A 268 -13.77 -3.86 5.62
N THR A 269 -14.57 -4.20 6.62
CA THR A 269 -15.58 -3.29 7.16
C THR A 269 -14.92 -2.07 7.82
N GLN A 270 -15.33 -0.87 7.41
CA GLN A 270 -14.94 0.36 8.09
C GLN A 270 -15.44 0.37 9.52
N SER A 271 -16.67 -0.08 9.73
CA SER A 271 -17.22 -0.30 11.05
C SER A 271 -16.46 -1.40 11.78
N ILE A 272 -15.94 -1.06 12.96
CA ILE A 272 -15.48 -2.04 13.94
C ILE A 272 -16.69 -2.37 14.81
N PHE A 273 -16.96 -3.64 15.05
CA PHE A 273 -18.12 -4.08 15.82
C PHE A 273 -17.74 -4.37 17.27
N GLN A 274 -18.67 -4.13 18.20
CA GLN A 274 -18.46 -4.55 19.59
C GLN A 274 -18.59 -6.07 19.71
N GLY A 275 -17.54 -6.72 20.17
CA GLY A 275 -17.55 -8.16 20.39
C GLY A 275 -16.23 -8.63 20.99
N ARG A 276 -16.28 -9.74 21.73
CA ARG A 276 -15.08 -10.45 22.17
C ARG A 276 -14.91 -11.74 21.37
N HIS A 277 -13.66 -12.10 21.17
CA HIS A 277 -13.24 -13.25 20.38
C HIS A 277 -13.67 -14.60 21.00
N THR A 278 -13.54 -14.72 22.32
CA THR A 278 -13.77 -15.98 23.03
C THR A 278 -14.28 -15.78 24.47
N LYS A 279 -14.97 -16.78 25.02
CA LYS A 279 -15.39 -16.78 26.43
C LYS A 279 -14.22 -16.95 27.39
N LYS A 280 -13.12 -17.57 26.92
CA LYS A 280 -11.98 -17.97 27.75
C LYS A 280 -11.18 -16.75 28.28
N CYS A 281 -11.22 -15.63 27.57
CA CYS A 281 -10.46 -14.41 27.88
C CYS A 281 -11.34 -13.30 28.49
N SER A 282 -12.27 -13.64 29.39
CA SER A 282 -13.26 -12.69 29.93
C SER A 282 -12.66 -11.47 30.64
N ASN A 283 -11.44 -11.58 31.15
CA ASN A 283 -10.81 -10.52 31.95
C ASN A 283 -10.22 -9.38 31.10
N PHE A 284 -10.12 -9.55 29.77
CA PHE A 284 -9.53 -8.56 28.87
C PHE A 284 -10.55 -7.69 28.15
N CYS A 285 -11.85 -7.92 28.37
CA CYS A 285 -12.92 -7.30 27.61
C CYS A 285 -14.02 -6.76 28.50
N SER A 286 -14.45 -5.52 28.26
CA SER A 286 -15.62 -4.97 28.96
C SER A 286 -16.93 -5.64 28.51
N THR A 287 -17.02 -6.10 27.26
CA THR A 287 -18.21 -6.78 26.73
C THR A 287 -18.24 -8.27 27.01
N ASN A 288 -19.44 -8.81 27.26
CA ASN A 288 -19.68 -10.26 27.32
C ASN A 288 -20.23 -10.84 26.01
N VAL A 289 -20.47 -10.00 25.01
CA VAL A 289 -21.03 -10.39 23.72
C VAL A 289 -19.96 -11.05 22.88
N LEU A 290 -20.20 -12.31 22.49
CA LEU A 290 -19.34 -13.02 21.56
C LEU A 290 -19.66 -12.62 20.13
N GLU A 291 -18.64 -12.50 19.30
CA GLU A 291 -18.77 -12.10 17.91
C GLU A 291 -19.63 -13.08 17.10
N THR A 292 -19.47 -14.39 17.34
CA THR A 292 -20.27 -15.47 16.73
C THR A 292 -21.73 -15.50 17.21
N THR A 293 -22.16 -14.50 17.98
CA THR A 293 -23.50 -14.39 18.53
C THR A 293 -24.24 -13.13 18.08
N LEU A 294 -23.60 -12.31 17.23
CA LEU A 294 -24.15 -11.07 16.67
C LEU A 294 -25.06 -11.31 15.47
N THR A 295 -26.23 -11.93 15.71
CA THR A 295 -27.18 -12.32 14.65
C THR A 295 -27.69 -11.12 13.84
N ASP A 296 -28.16 -10.06 14.52
CA ASP A 296 -28.88 -8.98 13.84
C ASP A 296 -27.96 -8.05 13.03
N THR A 297 -26.74 -7.85 13.53
CA THR A 297 -25.78 -6.91 12.95
C THR A 297 -24.94 -7.55 11.86
N ILE A 298 -24.49 -8.81 12.06
CA ILE A 298 -23.55 -9.50 11.18
C ILE A 298 -24.27 -10.53 10.33
N LEU A 299 -24.84 -11.57 10.96
CA LEU A 299 -25.41 -12.70 10.22
C LEU A 299 -26.56 -12.25 9.32
N LYS A 300 -27.54 -11.55 9.87
CA LYS A 300 -28.68 -11.01 9.11
C LYS A 300 -28.20 -10.15 7.95
N GLY A 301 -27.18 -9.32 8.14
CA GLY A 301 -26.60 -8.54 7.06
C GLY A 301 -25.87 -9.38 6.01
N ILE A 302 -25.23 -10.48 6.38
CA ILE A 302 -24.68 -11.45 5.42
C ILE A 302 -25.82 -12.09 4.59
N LEU A 303 -26.86 -12.60 5.25
CA LEU A 303 -27.98 -13.29 4.61
C LEU A 303 -28.84 -12.36 3.74
N ASP A 304 -29.03 -11.11 4.19
CA ASP A 304 -29.77 -10.06 3.47
C ASP A 304 -28.92 -9.38 2.40
N ASN A 305 -27.68 -9.83 2.16
CA ASN A 305 -26.75 -9.21 1.21
C ASN A 305 -26.54 -7.71 1.47
N LYS A 306 -26.54 -7.31 2.74
CA LYS A 306 -26.39 -5.92 3.15
C LYS A 306 -25.04 -5.40 2.66
N GLN A 307 -25.06 -4.23 2.02
CA GLN A 307 -23.83 -3.51 1.72
C GLN A 307 -23.25 -2.94 3.02
N TYR A 308 -22.02 -3.34 3.33
CA TYR A 308 -21.25 -2.73 4.40
C TYR A 308 -20.38 -1.61 3.83
N TYR A 309 -20.17 -0.56 4.61
CA TYR A 309 -19.13 0.42 4.30
C TYR A 309 -17.78 -0.28 4.42
N THR A 310 -17.03 -0.31 3.33
CA THR A 310 -15.73 -0.97 3.27
C THR A 310 -14.61 0.02 3.05
N ASP A 311 -13.46 -0.28 3.64
CA ASP A 311 -12.21 0.36 3.33
C ASP A 311 -11.23 -0.68 2.79
N VAL A 312 -10.20 -0.21 2.10
CA VAL A 312 -9.10 -1.03 1.60
C VAL A 312 -7.81 -0.29 1.93
N LYS A 313 -6.94 -0.90 2.72
CA LYS A 313 -5.55 -0.48 2.84
C LYS A 313 -4.81 -1.01 1.62
N ASP A 314 -4.62 -0.14 0.64
CA ASP A 314 -3.97 -0.44 -0.63
C ASP A 314 -2.56 0.15 -0.74
N ILE A 315 -2.10 0.87 0.30
CA ILE A 315 -0.76 1.41 0.45
C ILE A 315 -0.24 1.04 1.84
N VAL A 316 0.84 0.26 1.91
CA VAL A 316 1.45 -0.19 3.17
C VAL A 316 2.93 0.15 3.18
N PHE A 317 3.40 0.73 4.28
CA PHE A 317 4.77 1.18 4.49
C PHE A 317 5.54 0.19 5.37
N TYR A 318 6.82 -0.02 5.05
CA TYR A 318 7.66 -1.01 5.73
C TYR A 318 8.97 -0.40 6.22
N GLU A 319 9.46 -0.96 7.33
CA GLU A 319 10.69 -0.57 8.02
C GLU A 319 11.93 -0.69 7.14
N HIS A 320 12.08 -1.84 6.50
CA HIS A 320 13.25 -2.16 5.69
C HIS A 320 12.94 -1.96 4.21
N GLN A 321 13.98 -2.05 3.39
CA GLN A 321 13.83 -2.11 1.94
C GLN A 321 13.11 -3.41 1.52
N ASN A 322 12.69 -3.48 0.26
CA ASN A 322 12.02 -4.64 -0.35
C ASN A 322 10.68 -5.03 0.28
N CYS A 323 10.03 -4.11 1.01
CA CYS A 323 8.78 -4.36 1.72
C CYS A 323 8.92 -5.47 2.79
N GLU A 324 10.06 -5.45 3.49
CA GLU A 324 10.42 -6.36 4.57
C GLU A 324 10.40 -5.65 5.93
N GLY A 325 10.41 -6.42 7.02
CA GLY A 325 10.34 -5.89 8.38
C GLY A 325 8.93 -5.51 8.80
N ASP A 326 8.85 -4.69 9.86
CA ASP A 326 7.58 -4.29 10.43
C ASP A 326 6.84 -3.27 9.56
N GLU A 327 5.52 -3.35 9.63
CA GLU A 327 4.61 -2.40 8.97
C GLU A 327 4.63 -1.10 9.78
N LYS A 328 5.06 -0.02 9.14
CA LYS A 328 5.24 1.30 9.75
C LYS A 328 4.16 2.29 9.32
N GLY A 329 3.14 1.84 8.58
CA GLY A 329 1.96 2.64 8.28
C GLY A 329 1.09 2.04 7.18
N GLU A 330 -0.20 2.36 7.22
CA GLU A 330 -1.20 1.81 6.28
C GLU A 330 -2.23 2.85 5.88
N PHE A 331 -2.52 2.93 4.58
CA PHE A 331 -3.35 3.98 4.02
C PHE A 331 -4.24 3.44 2.91
N SER A 332 -5.35 4.16 2.68
CA SER A 332 -6.21 3.93 1.53
C SER A 332 -6.10 5.08 0.54
N SER A 333 -5.93 4.75 -0.73
CA SER A 333 -6.09 5.66 -1.86
C SER A 333 -7.52 6.17 -2.04
N ARG A 334 -8.47 5.64 -1.26
CA ARG A 334 -9.90 5.99 -1.31
C ARG A 334 -10.29 7.05 -0.30
N TYR A 335 -9.46 7.29 0.71
CA TYR A 335 -9.70 8.39 1.63
C TYR A 335 -9.50 9.74 0.94
N LYS A 336 -10.16 10.76 1.49
CA LYS A 336 -9.99 12.14 1.03
C LYS A 336 -8.50 12.50 1.08
N ASP A 337 -8.06 13.25 0.07
CA ASP A 337 -6.72 13.84 0.01
C ASP A 337 -6.28 14.34 1.39
N GLY A 338 -5.11 13.90 1.82
CA GLY A 338 -4.67 14.09 3.19
C GLY A 338 -3.17 14.14 3.33
N THR A 339 -2.73 14.88 4.34
CA THR A 339 -1.36 14.90 4.84
C THR A 339 -1.39 14.34 6.26
N VAL A 340 -0.43 13.46 6.56
CA VAL A 340 -0.26 12.82 7.85
C VAL A 340 1.16 13.10 8.34
N ASN A 341 1.26 13.65 9.54
CA ASN A 341 2.53 13.87 10.22
C ASN A 341 2.81 12.68 11.14
N CYS A 342 3.85 11.90 10.85
CA CYS A 342 4.19 10.69 11.60
C CYS A 342 4.75 11.01 12.99
N ASP A 343 5.17 12.26 13.26
CA ASP A 343 5.67 12.71 14.59
C ASP A 343 4.62 12.64 15.72
N GLY A 344 3.38 12.27 15.43
CA GLY A 344 2.33 12.15 16.44
C GLY A 344 1.05 11.49 15.94
N ASP A 345 0.99 11.09 14.68
CA ASP A 345 -0.13 10.35 14.12
C ASP A 345 0.16 8.86 14.12
N LYS A 346 -0.70 8.10 14.80
CA LYS A 346 -0.52 6.64 14.97
C LYS A 346 -0.73 5.83 13.69
N ARG A 347 -1.09 6.46 12.57
CA ARG A 347 -1.20 5.80 11.26
C ARG A 347 0.17 5.54 10.61
N CYS A 348 1.24 6.19 11.08
CA CYS A 348 2.59 5.89 10.65
C CYS A 348 3.62 6.12 11.75
N ASP A 349 4.71 5.35 11.72
CA ASP A 349 5.83 5.52 12.63
C ASP A 349 6.84 6.50 12.02
N ASN A 350 7.24 7.50 12.80
CA ASN A 350 8.22 8.50 12.38
C ASN A 350 9.63 7.89 12.25
N ASP A 351 10.34 8.22 11.17
CA ASP A 351 11.74 7.84 10.92
C ASP A 351 11.99 6.33 10.83
N GLU A 352 11.01 5.57 10.36
CA GLU A 352 11.13 4.12 10.24
C GLU A 352 10.91 3.62 8.81
N ILE A 353 10.23 4.38 7.95
CA ILE A 353 9.78 3.90 6.64
C ILE A 353 10.93 3.89 5.61
N SER A 354 11.17 2.74 4.97
CA SER A 354 12.17 2.57 3.90
C SER A 354 11.63 1.97 2.60
N SER A 355 10.41 1.43 2.58
CA SER A 355 9.79 0.93 1.36
C SER A 355 8.26 0.94 1.42
N ILE A 356 7.62 0.68 0.28
CA ILE A 356 6.16 0.74 0.14
C ILE A 356 5.65 -0.43 -0.70
N LYS A 357 4.63 -1.11 -0.19
CA LYS A 357 3.86 -2.10 -0.94
C LYS A 357 2.52 -1.51 -1.36
N ILE A 358 2.24 -1.59 -2.65
CA ILE A 358 1.03 -1.09 -3.28
C ILE A 358 0.20 -2.29 -3.71
N TYR A 359 -1.03 -2.39 -3.22
CA TYR A 359 -1.92 -3.50 -3.54
C TYR A 359 -2.83 -3.18 -4.72
N PRO A 360 -3.25 -4.20 -5.50
CA PRO A 360 -4.30 -4.05 -6.49
C PRO A 360 -5.58 -3.43 -5.95
N GLY A 361 -6.27 -2.70 -6.83
CA GLY A 361 -7.44 -1.91 -6.46
C GLY A 361 -7.11 -0.50 -5.96
N ILE A 362 -5.82 -0.13 -5.88
CA ILE A 362 -5.39 1.25 -5.72
C ILE A 362 -6.05 2.15 -6.77
N LYS A 363 -6.50 3.34 -6.37
CA LYS A 363 -7.08 4.31 -7.29
C LYS A 363 -6.03 4.81 -8.26
N LYS A 364 -6.39 4.83 -9.54
CA LYS A 364 -5.63 5.49 -10.58
C LYS A 364 -5.37 6.95 -10.24
N ASN A 365 -4.27 7.49 -10.74
CA ASN A 365 -3.82 8.86 -10.50
C ASN A 365 -3.58 9.18 -9.01
N THR A 366 -3.32 8.15 -8.20
CA THR A 366 -2.90 8.37 -6.80
C THR A 366 -1.47 8.84 -6.78
N VAL A 367 -1.20 9.92 -6.04
CA VAL A 367 0.15 10.39 -5.72
C VAL A 367 0.41 10.12 -4.24
N ILE A 368 1.53 9.46 -3.96
CA ILE A 368 2.08 9.23 -2.63
C ILE A 368 3.35 10.09 -2.54
N ALA A 369 3.35 11.11 -1.69
CA ALA A 369 4.53 11.92 -1.42
C ALA A 369 5.00 11.70 0.02
N LEU A 370 6.30 11.44 0.16
CA LEU A 370 6.98 11.14 1.41
C LEU A 370 8.07 12.17 1.64
N TYR A 371 8.15 12.69 2.86
CA TYR A 371 9.05 13.77 3.21
C TYR A 371 9.82 13.43 4.48
N ALA A 372 11.12 13.75 4.48
CA ALA A 372 11.97 13.58 5.65
C ALA A 372 11.75 14.60 6.77
N SER A 373 10.92 15.61 6.53
CA SER A 373 10.61 16.66 7.51
C SER A 373 9.12 16.93 7.55
N SER A 374 8.56 17.03 8.75
CA SER A 374 7.18 17.43 8.96
C SER A 374 6.95 18.95 8.85
N ASN A 375 7.99 19.77 9.12
CA ASN A 375 7.89 21.23 9.20
C ASN A 375 8.24 21.96 7.90
N LYS A 376 9.16 21.41 7.10
CA LYS A 376 9.54 21.95 5.77
C LYS A 376 9.70 20.82 4.77
N PRO A 377 8.61 20.08 4.47
CA PRO A 377 8.67 18.79 3.82
C PRO A 377 9.44 18.78 2.49
N HIS A 378 9.34 19.84 1.70
CA HIS A 378 9.97 19.93 0.37
C HIS A 378 11.39 20.51 0.35
N MET A 379 11.93 20.91 1.51
CA MET A 379 13.28 21.48 1.63
C MET A 379 14.33 20.49 2.13
N ASP A 380 13.92 19.26 2.38
CA ASP A 380 14.76 18.13 2.74
C ASP A 380 14.59 17.00 1.71
N ASP A 381 15.05 15.80 2.01
CA ASP A 381 14.79 14.62 1.20
C ASP A 381 13.28 14.36 1.03
N TRP A 382 12.87 14.09 -0.21
CA TRP A 382 11.50 13.66 -0.47
C TRP A 382 11.39 12.81 -1.74
N THR A 383 10.41 11.93 -1.71
CA THR A 383 10.07 11.06 -2.83
C THR A 383 8.61 11.19 -3.14
N ARG A 384 8.28 11.28 -4.42
CA ARG A 384 6.91 11.13 -4.91
C ARG A 384 6.78 9.90 -5.78
N ILE A 385 5.61 9.28 -5.68
CA ILE A 385 5.23 8.11 -6.44
C ILE A 385 3.86 8.39 -7.02
N HIS A 386 3.77 8.46 -8.34
CA HIS A 386 2.52 8.58 -9.06
C HIS A 386 2.13 7.22 -9.62
N ILE A 387 0.89 6.83 -9.37
CA ILE A 387 0.27 5.61 -9.89
C ILE A 387 -0.58 6.04 -11.07
N GLY A 388 -0.21 5.61 -12.28
CA GLY A 388 -0.90 6.00 -13.50
C GLY A 388 -2.23 5.28 -13.71
N GLU A 389 -2.49 4.93 -14.96
CA GLU A 389 -3.77 4.41 -15.43
C GLU A 389 -3.82 2.87 -15.46
N THR A 390 -2.67 2.20 -15.32
CA THR A 390 -2.59 0.74 -15.35
C THR A 390 -3.04 0.15 -14.02
N ASN A 391 -3.98 -0.79 -14.09
CA ASN A 391 -4.39 -1.54 -12.90
C ASN A 391 -3.31 -2.57 -12.55
N LEU A 392 -2.87 -2.60 -11.30
CA LEU A 392 -2.03 -3.67 -10.80
C LEU A 392 -2.84 -4.97 -10.71
N THR A 393 -2.26 -6.07 -11.18
CA THR A 393 -2.83 -7.43 -11.06
C THR A 393 -2.30 -8.16 -9.84
N GLU A 394 -1.18 -7.70 -9.28
CA GLU A 394 -0.52 -8.25 -8.10
C GLU A 394 0.09 -7.11 -7.27
N PRO A 395 0.43 -7.33 -5.99
CA PRO A 395 1.06 -6.31 -5.17
C PRO A 395 2.42 -5.89 -5.75
N PHE A 396 2.66 -4.59 -5.82
CA PHE A 396 3.90 -4.01 -6.32
C PHE A 396 4.69 -3.40 -5.17
N CYS A 397 5.96 -3.80 -5.03
CA CYS A 397 6.86 -3.25 -4.02
C CYS A 397 7.78 -2.19 -4.63
N ILE A 398 7.72 -0.97 -4.08
CA ILE A 398 8.72 0.08 -4.26
C ILE A 398 9.84 -0.22 -3.28
N THR A 399 10.91 -0.85 -3.75
CA THR A 399 11.91 -1.54 -2.91
C THR A 399 12.75 -0.60 -2.06
N GLY A 400 12.82 0.68 -2.40
CA GLY A 400 13.48 1.72 -1.63
C GLY A 400 12.89 3.08 -1.99
N LEU A 401 13.18 4.12 -1.21
CA LEU A 401 12.65 5.46 -1.49
C LEU A 401 13.65 6.37 -2.21
N GLU A 402 14.91 5.95 -2.36
CA GLU A 402 16.02 6.79 -2.81
C GLU A 402 16.43 6.53 -4.28
N HIS A 403 15.44 6.37 -5.16
CA HIS A 403 15.68 6.16 -6.59
C HIS A 403 14.67 6.90 -7.46
N ASN A 404 15.01 7.04 -8.73
CA ASN A 404 14.06 7.45 -9.76
C ASN A 404 13.48 6.21 -10.45
N THR A 405 12.36 6.40 -11.14
CA THR A 405 11.63 5.36 -11.90
C THR A 405 12.59 4.44 -12.65
N SER A 406 12.60 3.15 -12.31
CA SER A 406 13.27 2.10 -13.08
C SER A 406 12.35 1.53 -14.15
N ASP A 407 12.89 0.69 -15.02
CA ASP A 407 12.10 -0.02 -16.04
C ASP A 407 10.99 -0.88 -15.42
N ARG A 408 11.23 -1.40 -14.20
CA ARG A 408 10.24 -2.19 -13.46
C ARG A 408 9.04 -1.33 -13.06
N GLU A 409 9.23 -0.15 -12.47
CA GLU A 409 8.10 0.72 -12.13
C GLU A 409 7.40 1.24 -13.40
N ALA A 410 8.17 1.62 -14.42
CA ALA A 410 7.61 2.14 -15.67
C ALA A 410 6.70 1.12 -16.38
N ALA A 411 7.03 -0.18 -16.33
CA ALA A 411 6.21 -1.25 -16.90
C ALA A 411 4.81 -1.38 -16.27
N HIS A 412 4.63 -0.86 -15.05
CA HIS A 412 3.35 -0.82 -14.34
C HIS A 412 2.73 0.58 -14.31
N ASP A 413 3.24 1.51 -15.14
CA ASP A 413 2.81 2.91 -15.17
C ASP A 413 2.95 3.59 -13.79
N ILE A 414 4.00 3.24 -13.06
CA ILE A 414 4.37 3.87 -11.80
C ILE A 414 5.56 4.80 -12.05
N ASN A 415 5.44 6.05 -11.60
CA ASN A 415 6.52 7.04 -11.69
C ASN A 415 7.04 7.40 -10.30
N VAL A 416 8.29 7.02 -10.03
CA VAL A 416 9.02 7.38 -8.81
C VAL A 416 10.01 8.49 -9.11
N ILE A 417 10.03 9.52 -8.27
CA ILE A 417 10.99 10.62 -8.35
C ILE A 417 11.48 10.96 -6.96
N TYR A 418 12.79 10.86 -6.78
CA TYR A 418 13.48 11.16 -5.53
C TYR A 418 14.30 12.45 -5.66
N HIS A 419 14.18 13.29 -4.65
CA HIS A 419 14.96 14.51 -4.47
C HIS A 419 15.84 14.35 -3.24
N LYS A 420 17.16 14.37 -3.47
CA LYS A 420 18.19 14.05 -2.48
C LYS A 420 18.71 15.29 -1.76
N MET A 421 18.94 15.13 -0.46
CA MET A 421 19.77 15.97 0.39
C MET A 421 20.68 15.10 1.28
N ASN A 422 20.12 14.26 2.14
CA ASN A 422 20.82 13.43 3.13
C ASN A 422 20.28 11.97 3.28
N GLY A 423 19.36 11.54 2.41
CA GLY A 423 18.72 10.23 2.44
C GLY A 423 17.29 10.27 3.01
N LEU A 424 16.42 9.38 2.52
CA LEU A 424 15.00 9.28 2.91
C LEU A 424 14.65 7.94 3.57
N ASN A 425 15.38 6.87 3.28
CA ASN A 425 15.07 5.56 3.86
C ASN A 425 15.27 5.60 5.39
N GLY A 426 14.24 5.23 6.15
CA GLY A 426 14.24 5.28 7.61
C GLY A 426 14.23 6.71 8.17
N LYS A 427 13.69 7.67 7.42
CA LYS A 427 13.62 9.09 7.83
C LYS A 427 12.30 9.77 7.48
N VAL A 428 11.29 9.02 7.04
CA VAL A 428 10.01 9.62 6.64
C VAL A 428 9.26 10.12 7.88
N SER A 429 9.01 11.43 7.92
CA SER A 429 8.23 12.08 8.99
C SER A 429 6.87 12.58 8.53
N GLN A 430 6.64 12.66 7.22
CA GLN A 430 5.34 13.08 6.67
C GLN A 430 4.97 12.31 5.41
N VAL A 431 3.71 11.86 5.37
CA VAL A 431 3.09 11.19 4.23
C VAL A 431 1.95 12.05 3.70
N ARG A 432 1.88 12.23 2.39
CA ARG A 432 0.76 12.90 1.73
C ARG A 432 0.22 12.02 0.60
N ILE A 433 -1.08 11.73 0.64
CA ILE A 433 -1.77 10.93 -0.38
C ILE A 433 -2.88 11.79 -0.98
N PHE A 434 -2.90 11.92 -2.30
CA PHE A 434 -3.88 12.72 -3.02
C PHE A 434 -4.03 12.27 -4.47
N LYS A 435 -5.02 12.78 -5.19
CA LYS A 435 -5.20 12.50 -6.62
C LYS A 435 -4.57 13.56 -7.52
N SER A 436 -3.89 13.13 -8.58
CA SER A 436 -3.45 13.99 -9.68
C SER A 436 -3.25 13.22 -10.99
N GLU A 437 -3.76 13.78 -12.09
CA GLU A 437 -3.48 13.31 -13.46
C GLU A 437 -2.06 13.67 -13.93
N HIS A 438 -1.34 14.50 -13.16
CA HIS A 438 0.01 14.93 -13.48
C HIS A 438 1.03 14.13 -12.68
N LYS A 439 1.83 13.31 -13.39
CA LYS A 439 2.88 12.46 -12.80
C LYS A 439 3.97 13.21 -12.00
N TYR A 440 4.06 14.53 -12.18
CA TYR A 440 5.02 15.38 -11.50
C TYR A 440 4.36 16.33 -10.49
N ASP A 441 3.15 16.04 -10.02
CA ASP A 441 2.60 16.75 -8.89
C ASP A 441 3.30 16.33 -7.58
N PRO A 442 3.30 17.16 -6.53
CA PRO A 442 2.71 18.49 -6.51
C PRO A 442 3.60 19.59 -7.12
N TYR A 443 4.90 19.37 -7.28
CA TYR A 443 5.88 20.40 -7.62
C TYR A 443 6.56 20.14 -8.95
N ASP A 444 6.63 21.16 -9.80
CA ASP A 444 7.09 21.06 -11.18
C ASP A 444 8.23 22.03 -11.52
N ILE A 445 8.69 22.83 -10.55
CA ILE A 445 9.84 23.72 -10.64
C ILE A 445 10.68 23.54 -9.36
N ILE A 446 11.93 23.11 -9.48
CA ILE A 446 12.81 22.82 -8.34
C ILE A 446 14.17 23.45 -8.57
N PHE A 447 14.62 24.25 -7.60
CA PHE A 447 15.92 24.92 -7.60
C PHE A 447 16.93 24.12 -6.78
N TYR A 448 18.17 24.12 -7.27
CA TYR A 448 19.27 23.37 -6.66
C TYR A 448 20.51 24.24 -6.47
N GLU A 449 21.29 23.92 -5.43
CA GLU A 449 22.55 24.59 -5.06
C GLU A 449 23.68 24.30 -6.05
N ASP A 450 23.60 23.17 -6.76
CA ASP A 450 24.57 22.80 -7.79
C ASP A 450 24.12 23.25 -9.18
N SER A 451 25.02 23.15 -10.16
CA SER A 451 24.71 23.47 -11.55
C SER A 451 24.05 22.31 -12.31
N GLY A 452 23.93 21.13 -11.68
CA GLY A 452 23.49 19.88 -12.32
C GLY A 452 22.05 19.46 -12.03
N CYS A 453 21.30 20.22 -11.23
CA CYS A 453 19.98 19.85 -10.72
C CYS A 453 19.98 18.53 -9.93
N GLY A 454 21.06 18.25 -9.19
CA GLY A 454 21.22 17.02 -8.41
C GLY A 454 21.77 17.24 -7.00
N GLY A 455 22.12 18.47 -6.65
CA GLY A 455 22.62 18.87 -5.34
C GLY A 455 21.50 19.07 -4.32
N ASN A 456 21.77 19.89 -3.30
CA ASN A 456 20.77 20.24 -2.30
C ASN A 456 19.64 21.07 -2.92
N ILE A 457 18.42 20.88 -2.41
CA ILE A 457 17.26 21.66 -2.81
C ILE A 457 17.32 23.03 -2.16
N ASP A 458 17.17 24.07 -2.98
CA ASP A 458 17.16 25.47 -2.58
C ASP A 458 15.82 26.16 -2.81
N GLY A 459 14.88 25.51 -3.49
CA GLY A 459 13.53 26.04 -3.63
C GLY A 459 12.62 25.15 -4.43
N VAL A 460 11.33 25.16 -4.11
CA VAL A 460 10.34 24.28 -4.72
C VAL A 460 9.05 25.04 -4.97
N TYR A 461 8.56 24.97 -6.20
CA TYR A 461 7.42 25.76 -6.66
C TYR A 461 6.46 24.94 -7.49
N ARG A 462 5.21 25.41 -7.52
CA ARG A 462 4.18 24.96 -8.46
C ARG A 462 3.99 26.04 -9.51
N SER A 463 4.31 25.73 -10.75
CA SER A 463 4.13 26.61 -11.88
C SER A 463 2.70 27.18 -11.92
N ALA A 464 1.67 26.36 -11.64
CA ALA A 464 0.27 26.77 -11.67
C ALA A 464 -0.12 27.81 -10.60
N GLN A 465 0.71 28.04 -9.59
CA GLN A 465 0.47 28.98 -8.51
C GLN A 465 1.33 30.23 -8.69
N TYR A 466 0.76 31.39 -8.36
CA TYR A 466 1.55 32.61 -8.25
C TYR A 466 2.41 32.54 -6.98
N SER A 467 3.68 32.92 -7.11
CA SER A 467 4.61 33.03 -5.99
C SER A 467 5.41 34.32 -6.11
N ASP A 468 5.70 34.94 -4.98
CA ASP A 468 6.50 36.16 -4.82
C ASP A 468 7.26 36.03 -3.49
N ASP A 469 8.38 35.33 -3.55
CA ASP A 469 9.10 34.83 -2.38
C ASP A 469 10.45 35.52 -2.23
N ASN A 470 10.62 36.25 -1.13
CA ASN A 470 11.91 36.71 -0.64
C ASN A 470 12.59 35.56 0.11
N CYS A 471 13.69 35.04 -0.42
CA CYS A 471 14.35 33.84 0.12
C CYS A 471 15.03 34.04 1.46
N LYS A 472 15.14 35.29 1.96
CA LYS A 472 15.56 35.56 3.35
C LYS A 472 14.45 35.34 4.37
N LYS A 473 13.20 35.32 3.91
CA LYS A 473 11.99 35.31 4.75
C LYS A 473 11.06 34.14 4.45
N SER A 474 11.11 33.61 3.24
CA SER A 474 10.25 32.53 2.78
C SER A 474 10.85 31.17 3.14
N ASP A 475 9.98 30.22 3.47
CA ASP A 475 10.34 28.81 3.63
C ASP A 475 10.36 28.04 2.29
N ASN A 476 10.04 28.72 1.18
CA ASN A 476 10.01 28.13 -0.17
C ASN A 476 11.33 28.28 -0.94
N CYS A 477 12.28 29.08 -0.45
CA CYS A 477 13.62 29.14 -1.02
C CYS A 477 14.72 29.49 0.00
N LYS A 478 15.95 29.04 -0.26
CA LYS A 478 17.16 29.44 0.48
C LYS A 478 17.81 30.63 -0.21
N ASN A 479 18.22 31.62 0.58
CA ASN A 479 18.82 32.85 0.08
C ASN A 479 20.27 32.63 -0.36
N ASP A 480 20.58 33.05 -1.59
CA ASP A 480 21.93 33.08 -2.17
C ASP A 480 22.57 31.69 -2.37
N GLU A 481 21.76 30.66 -2.60
CA GLU A 481 22.26 29.29 -2.81
C GLU A 481 22.01 28.79 -4.24
N ALA A 482 20.81 29.05 -4.81
CA ALA A 482 20.38 28.41 -6.05
C ALA A 482 21.26 28.71 -7.27
N ARG A 483 21.67 27.65 -7.98
CA ARG A 483 22.51 27.70 -9.19
C ARG A 483 21.91 27.02 -10.41
N SER A 484 20.93 26.14 -10.24
CA SER A 484 20.20 25.52 -11.35
C SER A 484 18.72 25.36 -11.03
N VAL A 485 17.91 25.13 -12.07
CA VAL A 485 16.49 24.82 -11.92
C VAL A 485 16.09 23.65 -12.81
N LEU A 486 15.41 22.67 -12.21
CA LEU A 486 14.77 21.55 -12.89
C LEU A 486 13.30 21.89 -13.10
N ILE A 487 12.89 21.91 -14.37
CA ILE A 487 11.50 22.14 -14.76
C ILE A 487 10.95 20.81 -15.26
N TYR A 488 9.78 20.41 -14.76
CA TYR A 488 9.08 19.19 -15.16
C TYR A 488 8.06 19.43 -16.26
N PRO A 489 7.80 18.46 -17.16
CA PRO A 489 6.80 18.55 -18.22
C PRO A 489 5.39 18.99 -17.84
N SER A 490 4.98 18.80 -16.57
CA SER A 490 3.68 19.27 -16.08
C SER A 490 3.63 20.77 -15.81
N ALA A 491 4.77 21.46 -15.86
CA ALA A 491 4.82 22.89 -15.63
C ALA A 491 3.89 23.63 -16.59
N LYS A 492 2.98 24.41 -16.01
CA LYS A 492 1.94 25.15 -16.71
C LYS A 492 2.58 26.02 -17.78
N ARG A 493 2.10 25.85 -19.01
CA ARG A 493 2.57 26.63 -20.15
C ARG A 493 2.24 28.10 -19.98
N GLY A 494 3.12 28.96 -20.47
CA GLY A 494 3.04 30.41 -20.26
C GLY A 494 3.62 30.87 -18.92
N THR A 495 4.05 29.97 -18.03
CA THR A 495 4.70 30.36 -16.77
C THR A 495 5.94 31.20 -17.03
N ILE A 496 6.06 32.29 -16.29
CA ILE A 496 7.24 33.16 -16.23
C ILE A 496 7.81 33.10 -14.83
N ILE A 497 9.04 32.61 -14.75
CA ILE A 497 9.88 32.57 -13.55
C ILE A 497 10.83 33.76 -13.61
N ARG A 498 10.94 34.54 -12.53
CA ARG A 498 11.98 35.57 -12.42
C ARG A 498 12.80 35.36 -11.17
N LEU A 499 14.11 35.50 -11.33
CA LEU A 499 15.12 35.31 -10.30
C LEU A 499 15.85 36.64 -10.11
N TYR A 500 15.98 37.07 -8.86
CA TYR A 500 16.63 38.34 -8.54
C TYR A 500 17.73 38.12 -7.50
N ASN A 501 18.87 38.78 -7.70
CA ASN A 501 19.89 38.98 -6.68
C ASN A 501 19.53 40.19 -5.78
N ASP A 502 18.25 40.33 -5.47
CA ASP A 502 17.77 41.37 -4.57
C ASP A 502 16.60 40.78 -3.78
N PRO A 503 16.67 40.72 -2.44
CA PRO A 503 15.59 40.17 -1.62
C PRO A 503 14.26 40.93 -1.78
N ASP A 504 14.30 42.20 -2.18
CA ASP A 504 13.10 43.01 -2.44
C ASP A 504 12.54 42.82 -3.86
N GLY A 505 13.10 41.93 -4.68
CA GLY A 505 12.65 41.70 -6.06
C GLY A 505 12.94 42.88 -7.00
N LYS A 506 13.81 43.81 -6.60
CA LYS A 506 14.16 45.00 -7.38
C LYS A 506 15.18 44.65 -8.47
N LYS A 507 15.05 45.30 -9.62
CA LYS A 507 15.94 45.13 -10.78
C LYS A 507 17.22 45.96 -10.70
N ARG A 508 17.68 46.32 -9.49
CA ARG A 508 18.91 47.11 -9.30
C ARG A 508 20.19 46.27 -9.38
N HIS A 509 20.07 44.94 -9.28
CA HIS A 509 21.15 43.98 -9.51
C HIS A 509 20.84 43.12 -10.76
N GLY A 510 21.69 42.13 -11.04
CA GLY A 510 21.39 41.13 -12.06
C GLY A 510 20.06 40.42 -11.78
N TRP A 511 19.30 40.16 -12.82
CA TRP A 511 18.08 39.35 -12.74
C TRP A 511 17.93 38.49 -13.99
N THR A 512 17.22 37.37 -13.85
CA THR A 512 17.01 36.40 -14.91
C THR A 512 15.53 36.13 -15.06
N LYS A 513 15.06 36.02 -16.30
CA LYS A 513 13.68 35.67 -16.64
C LYS A 513 13.68 34.39 -17.43
N ILE A 514 12.98 33.38 -16.93
CA ILE A 514 12.77 32.11 -17.63
C ILE A 514 11.29 32.05 -18.02
N LYS A 515 11.00 31.75 -19.29
CA LYS A 515 9.63 31.61 -19.80
C LYS A 515 9.44 30.20 -20.34
N ILE A 516 8.39 29.53 -19.86
CA ILE A 516 7.86 28.29 -20.41
C ILE A 516 6.87 28.67 -21.50
N ASP A 517 7.19 28.32 -22.73
CA ASP A 517 6.45 28.76 -23.91
C ASP A 517 5.02 28.20 -23.92
N ARG A 518 4.09 28.99 -24.47
CA ARG A 518 2.67 28.60 -24.57
C ARG A 518 2.44 27.56 -25.66
N ASP A 519 3.21 27.65 -26.74
CA ASP A 519 2.90 26.98 -28.00
C ASP A 519 3.71 25.70 -28.24
N ASN A 520 4.75 25.43 -27.44
CA ASN A 520 5.58 24.24 -27.62
C ASN A 520 4.94 22.98 -26.97
N GLN A 521 4.72 21.94 -27.77
CA GLN A 521 4.14 20.66 -27.34
C GLN A 521 5.17 19.56 -26.98
N ASP A 522 6.47 19.78 -27.23
CA ASP A 522 7.52 18.76 -27.15
C ASP A 522 8.27 18.69 -25.82
N PHE A 523 7.83 19.44 -24.81
CA PHE A 523 8.39 19.35 -23.47
C PHE A 523 7.96 18.05 -22.77
N LYS A 524 8.63 16.94 -23.10
CA LYS A 524 8.28 15.56 -22.69
C LYS A 524 9.12 14.99 -21.56
N LYS A 525 10.27 15.62 -21.26
CA LYS A 525 11.22 15.18 -20.23
C LYS A 525 11.59 16.36 -19.32
N PRO A 526 11.96 16.09 -18.05
CA PRO A 526 12.51 17.11 -17.17
C PRO A 526 13.69 17.82 -17.83
N TYR A 527 13.77 19.14 -17.63
CA TYR A 527 14.83 19.97 -18.20
C TYR A 527 15.54 20.77 -17.12
N CYS A 528 16.85 20.53 -17.00
CA CYS A 528 17.73 21.26 -16.09
C CYS A 528 18.32 22.48 -16.82
N ILE A 529 18.14 23.66 -16.25
CA ILE A 529 18.83 24.89 -16.66
C ILE A 529 20.01 25.09 -15.72
N SER A 530 21.22 25.04 -16.28
CA SER A 530 22.48 25.14 -15.54
C SER A 530 23.01 26.57 -15.51
N GLY A 531 22.88 27.26 -14.37
CA GLY A 531 23.26 28.66 -14.23
C GLY A 531 22.26 29.65 -14.81
N PHE A 532 22.32 30.90 -14.34
CA PHE A 532 21.35 31.96 -14.64
C PHE A 532 21.96 33.22 -15.27
N ASN A 533 23.30 33.27 -15.42
CA ASN A 533 24.06 34.45 -15.89
C ASN A 533 24.31 34.46 -17.42
N HIS A 534 23.38 33.94 -18.20
CA HIS A 534 23.48 33.88 -19.66
C HIS A 534 22.08 33.84 -20.28
N ASP A 535 22.00 34.16 -21.56
CA ASP A 535 20.77 33.96 -22.33
C ASP A 535 20.73 32.51 -22.84
N LEU A 536 19.52 31.95 -22.87
CA LEU A 536 19.26 30.60 -23.34
C LEU A 536 18.07 30.64 -24.28
N ASP A 537 18.27 30.23 -25.53
CA ASP A 537 17.18 30.15 -26.50
C ASP A 537 16.99 28.71 -26.97
N HIS A 538 16.28 27.92 -26.16
CA HIS A 538 15.88 26.55 -26.51
C HIS A 538 14.42 26.51 -26.94
N ILE A 539 14.09 27.24 -28.01
CA ILE A 539 12.75 27.23 -28.62
C ILE A 539 12.27 25.80 -28.87
N SER A 540 13.16 24.89 -29.29
CA SER A 540 12.83 23.48 -29.54
C SER A 540 12.33 22.74 -28.29
N ARG A 541 12.67 23.20 -27.09
CA ARG A 541 12.19 22.65 -25.80
C ARG A 541 11.14 23.53 -25.12
N GLY A 542 10.75 24.65 -25.74
CA GLY A 542 9.71 25.54 -25.23
C GLY A 542 10.17 26.31 -24.01
N ILE A 543 11.46 26.54 -23.84
CA ILE A 543 12.02 27.24 -22.69
C ILE A 543 13.00 28.30 -23.21
N THR A 544 12.78 29.53 -22.77
CA THR A 544 13.67 30.68 -23.06
C THR A 544 14.13 31.30 -21.75
N MET A 545 15.37 31.79 -21.72
CA MET A 545 15.95 32.49 -20.59
C MET A 545 16.62 33.77 -21.08
N GLU A 546 16.29 34.88 -20.42
CA GLU A 546 16.87 36.20 -20.65
C GLU A 546 17.61 36.63 -19.37
N TYR A 547 18.91 36.85 -19.46
CA TYR A 547 19.72 37.39 -18.37
C TYR A 547 19.94 38.89 -18.56
N HIS A 548 19.53 39.66 -17.54
CA HIS A 548 19.65 41.11 -17.55
C HIS A 548 20.76 41.54 -16.60
N LYS A 549 21.96 41.70 -17.16
CA LYS A 549 23.11 42.24 -16.44
C LYS A 549 22.91 43.72 -16.12
N HIS A 550 22.96 44.10 -14.85
CA HIS A 550 23.02 45.51 -14.48
C HIS A 550 24.45 46.05 -14.64
N LYS A 551 24.60 47.17 -15.35
CA LYS A 551 25.83 47.98 -15.38
C LYS A 551 25.70 49.10 -14.36
N HIS A 552 26.03 48.86 -13.09
CA HIS A 552 26.17 49.95 -12.12
C HIS A 552 27.57 49.91 -11.54
N ASP A 553 28.20 51.08 -11.45
CA ASP A 553 29.62 51.28 -11.06
C ASP A 553 29.97 50.84 -9.62
N GLY A 554 28.99 50.39 -8.83
CA GLY A 554 29.17 49.93 -7.45
C GLY A 554 29.12 48.41 -7.26
N CYS A 555 28.81 47.63 -8.31
CA CYS A 555 28.76 46.18 -8.19
C CYS A 555 30.12 45.58 -8.56
N VAL A 556 31.01 45.53 -7.57
CA VAL A 556 32.42 45.18 -7.75
C VAL A 556 32.62 43.65 -7.72
N GLU A 557 31.76 42.90 -7.02
CA GLU A 557 31.77 41.42 -6.93
C GLU A 557 30.33 40.86 -6.80
N ASN A 558 30.06 39.63 -7.29
CA ASN A 558 28.79 38.88 -7.16
C ASN A 558 27.50 39.48 -7.73
N CYS A 559 27.56 40.21 -8.85
CA CYS A 559 26.37 40.82 -9.49
C CYS A 559 25.47 39.84 -10.27
N GLY A 560 25.93 38.61 -10.45
CA GLY A 560 25.19 37.57 -11.14
C GLY A 560 24.03 37.04 -10.28
N VAL A 561 23.15 36.27 -10.90
CA VAL A 561 22.02 35.57 -10.28
C VAL A 561 22.43 34.16 -9.84
N THR A 562 23.30 33.47 -10.60
CA THR A 562 23.78 32.12 -10.22
C THR A 562 24.45 32.14 -8.85
N GLY A 563 23.91 31.40 -7.89
CA GLY A 563 24.40 31.32 -6.52
C GLY A 563 24.19 32.61 -5.71
N ASN A 564 23.33 33.51 -6.18
CA ASN A 564 22.94 34.73 -5.45
C ASN A 564 21.45 34.99 -5.66
N VAL A 565 20.62 33.95 -5.77
CA VAL A 565 19.16 34.12 -5.88
C VAL A 565 18.61 34.47 -4.51
N SER A 566 18.16 35.72 -4.33
CA SER A 566 17.58 36.20 -3.08
C SER A 566 16.06 36.35 -3.14
N HIS A 567 15.47 36.29 -4.34
CA HIS A 567 14.03 36.44 -4.54
C HIS A 567 13.56 35.73 -5.82
N ILE A 568 12.42 35.05 -5.75
CA ILE A 568 11.83 34.26 -6.83
C ILE A 568 10.37 34.67 -7.04
N THR A 569 9.99 34.94 -8.29
CA THR A 569 8.58 35.12 -8.66
C THR A 569 8.14 34.10 -9.70
N ILE A 570 6.93 33.54 -9.54
CA ILE A 570 6.26 32.64 -10.49
C ILE A 570 4.94 33.30 -10.93
N SER A 571 4.73 33.49 -12.24
CA SER A 571 3.59 34.23 -12.82
C SER A 571 3.15 33.66 -14.18
N HIS A 572 2.04 34.12 -14.76
CA HIS A 572 1.40 33.57 -15.99
C HIS A 572 1.08 34.64 -17.05
#